data_AF-A0A8J5MMH5-F1
#
_entry.id   AF-A0A8J5MMH5-F1
#
_cell.length_a   1.000
_cell.length_b   1.000
_cell.length_c   1.000
_cell.angle_alpha   90.00
_cell.angle_beta   90.00
_cell.angle_gamma   90.00
#
_symmetry.space_group_name_H-M   'P 1'
#
loop_
_entity.id
_entity.type
_entity.pdbx_description
1 polymer ?
#
loop_
_entity_poly.entity_id
_entity_poly.type
_entity_poly.pdbx_seq_one_letter_code
_entity_poly.pdbx_strand_id
1 'polypeptide(L)'
;MFMWCSKTYHRYLFLPSLPEAEMWELCISRATGGWSEQDNEHYKYLQSLLEHYRSVAQQEKLDRERKRFSHRKSAYLSLTDKYSLPSLLGRKSLTPLSPYAPKGDSSQSLDMTASEATAEVEGLPDEIFTEEVVLSSVTDMEQRMASPEWQPEKTSDLYPLHKHILVKRSLRCRHCEHNLSKPEYNPSSIKFKIQLGAFMVRVVDIPPEKTDLTPSADVALPQGQVILAARDDTAEYDDQDSISSYKDDPLVVAWRRANKVGINLLVTPKANVSRAKVGFVLRYDYTNTVATASESRTVTLNIPVMVDVGTVSE
;
A
#
# COMPACT_ATOMS: atom_id res chain seq x y z
N MET A 1 21.14 -2.01 -25.39
CA MET A 1 22.37 -1.19 -25.36
C MET A 1 23.10 -1.53 -24.08
N PHE A 2 24.34 -1.98 -24.19
CA PHE A 2 25.15 -2.59 -23.14
C PHE A 2 25.29 -1.73 -21.87
N MET A 3 25.33 -2.42 -20.73
CA MET A 3 25.76 -1.97 -19.40
C MET A 3 26.97 -1.02 -19.46
N TRP A 4 27.05 -0.06 -18.53
CA TRP A 4 28.16 -0.02 -17.57
C TRP A 4 27.59 0.44 -16.21
N CYS A 5 27.51 -0.54 -15.30
CA CYS A 5 27.37 -0.35 -13.87
C CYS A 5 28.76 0.05 -13.32
N SER A 6 28.83 1.04 -12.44
CA SER A 6 30.05 1.31 -11.68
C SER A 6 29.72 1.51 -10.20
N LYS A 7 30.21 0.52 -9.42
CA LYS A 7 30.58 0.57 -8.00
C LYS A 7 29.38 0.60 -7.04
N THR A 8 29.18 -0.34 -6.13
CA THR A 8 30.17 -1.06 -5.32
C THR A 8 29.46 -2.22 -4.62
N TYR A 9 29.85 -3.46 -4.89
CA TYR A 9 29.61 -4.57 -3.95
C TYR A 9 30.86 -5.45 -3.93
N HIS A 10 31.53 -5.43 -2.79
CA HIS A 10 32.65 -6.31 -2.47
C HIS A 10 32.12 -7.59 -1.84
N ARG A 11 32.86 -8.68 -2.12
CA ARG A 11 32.97 -9.94 -1.36
C ARG A 11 31.92 -11.02 -1.63
N TYR A 12 32.13 -11.74 -2.75
CA TYR A 12 31.95 -13.19 -2.76
C TYR A 12 33.32 -13.86 -2.92
N LEU A 13 33.59 -14.82 -2.05
CA LEU A 13 34.82 -15.60 -1.97
C LEU A 13 34.81 -16.72 -3.02
N PHE A 14 36.01 -16.92 -3.59
CA PHE A 14 36.46 -17.96 -4.51
C PHE A 14 36.12 -19.41 -4.09
N LEU A 15 35.88 -20.27 -5.10
CA LEU A 15 36.47 -21.62 -5.28
C LEU A 15 36.41 -21.98 -6.80
N PRO A 16 37.26 -22.90 -7.33
CA PRO A 16 37.95 -22.71 -8.60
C PRO A 16 37.57 -23.70 -9.72
N SER A 17 37.91 -23.25 -10.95
CA SER A 17 38.25 -24.03 -12.16
C SER A 17 37.20 -24.96 -12.76
N LEU A 18 36.45 -24.47 -13.76
CA LEU A 18 36.04 -25.19 -14.98
C LEU A 18 35.69 -24.13 -16.07
N PRO A 19 35.83 -24.42 -17.38
CA PRO A 19 35.99 -23.39 -18.41
C PRO A 19 34.69 -22.64 -18.72
N GLU A 20 34.69 -21.38 -18.33
CA GLU A 20 33.55 -20.46 -18.19
C GLU A 20 33.17 -19.72 -19.49
N ALA A 21 33.49 -20.26 -20.67
CA ALA A 21 33.31 -19.51 -21.93
C ALA A 21 32.22 -20.08 -22.85
N GLU A 22 32.07 -21.41 -22.92
CA GLU A 22 31.17 -22.02 -23.92
C GLU A 22 29.73 -22.25 -23.41
N MET A 23 29.50 -22.18 -22.10
CA MET A 23 28.15 -22.36 -21.52
C MET A 23 27.30 -21.07 -21.57
N TRP A 24 27.94 -19.90 -21.57
CA TRP A 24 27.24 -18.62 -21.47
C TRP A 24 26.69 -18.10 -22.81
N GLU A 25 27.33 -18.41 -23.94
CA GLU A 25 26.85 -17.94 -25.26
C GLU A 25 25.62 -18.70 -25.76
N LEU A 26 25.44 -19.97 -25.35
CA LEU A 26 24.24 -20.77 -25.70
C LEU A 26 22.99 -20.39 -24.88
N CYS A 27 23.15 -19.77 -23.71
CA CYS A 27 22.02 -19.42 -22.84
C CYS A 27 21.31 -18.12 -23.23
N ILE A 28 21.95 -17.22 -23.98
CA ILE A 28 21.41 -15.87 -24.23
C ILE A 28 20.34 -15.85 -25.35
N SER A 29 20.29 -16.85 -26.25
CA SER A 29 19.28 -16.91 -27.33
C SER A 29 17.95 -17.61 -26.93
N ARG A 30 17.89 -18.23 -25.73
CA ARG A 30 16.73 -18.92 -25.14
C ARG A 30 16.21 -18.25 -23.84
N ALA A 31 16.64 -17.01 -23.60
CA ALA A 31 16.95 -16.47 -22.27
C ALA A 31 15.80 -16.23 -21.26
N THR A 32 14.52 -16.30 -21.63
CA THR A 32 13.42 -15.97 -20.69
C THR A 32 12.35 -17.04 -20.52
N GLY A 33 12.28 -18.04 -21.40
CA GLY A 33 11.22 -19.06 -21.37
C GLY A 33 11.60 -20.41 -20.76
N GLY A 34 12.86 -20.59 -20.38
CA GLY A 34 13.39 -21.88 -19.90
C GLY A 34 13.48 -22.05 -18.39
N TRP A 35 13.29 -20.97 -17.62
CA TRP A 35 13.31 -21.03 -16.16
C TRP A 35 11.91 -21.40 -15.67
N SER A 36 11.74 -22.66 -15.25
CA SER A 36 10.48 -23.18 -14.72
C SER A 36 10.37 -22.91 -13.22
N GLU A 37 9.19 -22.50 -12.76
CA GLU A 37 8.90 -22.51 -11.31
C GLU A 37 8.73 -23.96 -10.82
N GLN A 38 8.99 -24.18 -9.53
CA GLN A 38 8.66 -25.44 -8.89
C GLN A 38 7.15 -25.51 -8.68
N ASP A 39 6.51 -26.58 -9.15
CA ASP A 39 5.09 -26.81 -8.87
C ASP A 39 4.91 -27.25 -7.42
N ASN A 40 3.85 -26.78 -6.78
CA ASN A 40 3.51 -27.18 -5.42
C ASN A 40 2.98 -28.63 -5.40
N GLU A 41 3.57 -29.49 -4.58
CA GLU A 41 3.21 -30.91 -4.46
C GLU A 41 1.73 -31.12 -4.09
N HIS A 42 1.19 -30.25 -3.23
CA HIS A 42 -0.17 -30.35 -2.73
C HIS A 42 -1.20 -29.59 -3.57
N TYR A 43 -0.79 -29.03 -4.72
CA TYR A 43 -1.67 -28.19 -5.55
C TYR A 43 -2.97 -28.89 -5.98
N LYS A 44 -2.88 -30.15 -6.45
CA LYS A 44 -4.05 -30.93 -6.89
C LYS A 44 -5.00 -31.23 -5.72
N TYR A 45 -4.45 -31.51 -4.54
CA TYR A 45 -5.23 -31.76 -3.34
C TYR A 45 -5.97 -30.49 -2.90
N LEU A 46 -5.28 -29.34 -2.87
CA LEU A 46 -5.89 -28.04 -2.59
C LEU A 46 -7.01 -27.68 -3.57
N GLN A 47 -6.84 -27.97 -4.86
CA GLN A 47 -7.90 -27.78 -5.85
C GLN A 47 -9.13 -28.64 -5.55
N SER A 48 -8.93 -29.92 -5.19
CA SER A 48 -10.03 -30.83 -4.85
C SER A 48 -10.79 -30.37 -3.59
N LEU A 49 -10.06 -29.90 -2.57
CA LEU A 49 -10.62 -29.30 -1.36
C LEU A 49 -11.47 -28.06 -1.67
N LEU A 50 -10.94 -27.15 -2.49
CA LEU A 50 -11.65 -25.94 -2.88
C LEU A 50 -12.95 -26.26 -3.61
N GLU A 51 -12.93 -27.26 -4.50
CA GLU A 51 -14.14 -27.65 -5.25
C GLU A 51 -15.17 -28.32 -4.33
N HIS A 52 -14.72 -29.19 -3.42
CA HIS A 52 -15.58 -29.78 -2.41
C HIS A 52 -16.27 -28.69 -1.57
N TYR A 53 -15.53 -27.76 -0.97
CA TYR A 53 -16.11 -26.71 -0.13
C TYR A 53 -16.93 -25.68 -0.90
N ARG A 54 -16.64 -25.43 -2.19
CA ARG A 54 -17.53 -24.63 -3.06
C ARG A 54 -18.89 -25.27 -3.22
N SER A 55 -18.92 -26.59 -3.45
CA SER A 55 -20.18 -27.32 -3.60
C SER A 55 -21.00 -27.30 -2.30
N VAL A 56 -20.35 -27.50 -1.14
CA VAL A 56 -20.98 -27.43 0.18
C VAL A 56 -21.52 -26.02 0.46
N ALA A 57 -20.74 -24.98 0.18
CA ALA A 57 -21.18 -23.59 0.36
C ALA A 57 -22.36 -23.22 -0.55
N GLN A 58 -22.41 -23.76 -1.78
CA GLN A 58 -23.53 -23.57 -2.70
C GLN A 58 -24.81 -24.25 -2.18
N GLN A 59 -24.69 -25.47 -1.66
CA GLN A 59 -25.81 -26.17 -1.03
C GLN A 59 -26.31 -25.42 0.21
N GLU A 60 -25.41 -24.97 1.09
CA GLU A 60 -25.78 -24.20 2.28
C GLU A 60 -26.48 -22.88 1.91
N LYS A 61 -26.02 -22.20 0.85
CA LYS A 61 -26.65 -20.99 0.33
C LYS A 61 -28.07 -21.27 -0.16
N LEU A 62 -28.28 -22.32 -0.95
CA LEU A 62 -29.60 -22.72 -1.45
C LEU A 62 -30.54 -23.09 -0.30
N ASP A 63 -30.05 -23.82 0.70
CA ASP A 63 -30.86 -24.18 1.86
C ASP A 63 -31.19 -22.99 2.75
N ARG A 64 -30.26 -22.03 2.90
CA ARG A 64 -30.51 -20.76 3.60
C ARG A 64 -31.54 -19.91 2.84
N GLU A 65 -31.46 -19.85 1.52
CA GLU A 65 -32.48 -19.20 0.69
C GLU A 65 -33.83 -19.91 0.80
N ARG A 66 -33.89 -21.25 0.70
CA ARG A 66 -35.10 -22.05 0.90
C ARG A 66 -35.73 -21.80 2.27
N LYS A 67 -34.95 -21.79 3.35
CA LYS A 67 -35.41 -21.48 4.72
C LYS A 67 -35.95 -20.04 4.82
N ARG A 68 -35.27 -19.06 4.22
CA ARG A 68 -35.74 -17.66 4.14
C ARG A 68 -37.07 -17.56 3.38
N PHE A 69 -37.21 -18.25 2.25
CA PHE A 69 -38.43 -18.28 1.46
C PHE A 69 -39.57 -19.04 2.16
N SER A 70 -39.27 -20.14 2.87
CA SER A 70 -40.25 -20.93 3.63
C SER A 70 -40.82 -20.15 4.83
N HIS A 71 -39.95 -19.52 5.64
CA HIS A 71 -40.39 -18.64 6.74
C HIS A 71 -41.22 -17.44 6.25
N ARG A 72 -40.95 -16.91 5.05
CA ARG A 72 -41.75 -15.82 4.45
C ARG A 72 -43.04 -16.30 3.78
N LYS A 73 -43.09 -17.53 3.26
CA LYS A 73 -44.30 -18.12 2.64
C LYS A 73 -45.28 -18.73 3.65
N SER A 74 -44.85 -19.08 4.86
CA SER A 74 -45.76 -19.57 5.91
C SER A 74 -46.90 -18.56 6.21
N ALA A 75 -46.60 -17.26 6.16
CA ALA A 75 -47.63 -16.21 6.32
C ALA A 75 -48.62 -16.13 5.13
N TYR A 76 -48.19 -16.44 3.91
CA TYR A 76 -49.04 -16.35 2.71
C TYR A 76 -49.81 -17.65 2.44
N LEU A 77 -49.21 -18.81 2.72
CA LEU A 77 -49.85 -20.12 2.62
C LEU A 77 -50.86 -20.36 3.76
N SER A 78 -50.62 -19.79 4.95
CA SER A 78 -51.64 -19.77 6.02
C SER A 78 -52.87 -18.93 5.65
N LEU A 79 -52.76 -17.99 4.70
CA LEU A 79 -53.89 -17.18 4.26
C LEU A 79 -54.75 -17.92 3.22
N THR A 80 -54.12 -18.68 2.33
CA THR A 80 -54.85 -19.50 1.34
C THR A 80 -55.55 -20.72 1.96
N ASP A 81 -55.06 -21.23 3.08
CA ASP A 81 -55.72 -22.34 3.81
C ASP A 81 -56.93 -21.90 4.64
N LYS A 82 -57.00 -20.61 5.03
CA LYS A 82 -58.14 -20.06 5.79
C LYS A 82 -59.27 -19.51 4.93
N TYR A 83 -58.99 -19.19 3.67
CA TYR A 83 -59.98 -18.83 2.68
C TYR A 83 -59.90 -19.83 1.54
N SER A 84 -60.65 -20.92 1.66
CA SER A 84 -60.85 -21.87 0.58
C SER A 84 -61.34 -21.13 -0.68
N LEU A 85 -60.41 -20.81 -1.57
CA LEU A 85 -60.71 -20.49 -2.96
C LEU A 85 -60.26 -21.68 -3.83
N PRO A 86 -61.05 -22.77 -3.91
CA PRO A 86 -60.81 -23.79 -4.89
C PRO A 86 -61.45 -23.36 -6.23
N SER A 87 -60.68 -23.46 -7.31
CA SER A 87 -61.15 -23.74 -8.67
C SER A 87 -61.49 -22.61 -9.68
N LEU A 88 -60.89 -21.41 -9.64
CA LEU A 88 -61.08 -20.44 -10.75
C LEU A 88 -59.82 -19.86 -11.42
N LEU A 89 -58.64 -20.47 -11.23
CA LEU A 89 -57.50 -20.23 -12.13
C LEU A 89 -56.89 -21.53 -12.64
N GLY A 90 -57.76 -22.48 -13.00
CA GLY A 90 -57.45 -23.41 -14.08
C GLY A 90 -57.71 -22.73 -15.41
N ARG A 91 -56.70 -22.03 -15.96
CA ARG A 91 -56.43 -21.92 -17.41
C ARG A 91 -55.28 -20.92 -17.70
N LYS A 92 -54.16 -21.51 -18.14
CA LYS A 92 -53.31 -21.05 -19.25
C LYS A 92 -52.75 -19.61 -19.16
N SER A 93 -51.54 -19.49 -18.62
CA SER A 93 -50.53 -18.52 -19.06
C SER A 93 -49.16 -19.07 -18.62
N LEU A 94 -48.49 -19.87 -19.46
CA LEU A 94 -47.44 -19.38 -20.35
C LEU A 94 -46.46 -18.43 -19.66
N THR A 95 -45.66 -18.97 -18.74
CA THR A 95 -44.24 -18.58 -18.64
C THR A 95 -43.40 -19.83 -18.40
N PRO A 96 -42.38 -20.08 -19.23
CA PRO A 96 -41.56 -21.27 -19.17
C PRO A 96 -40.55 -21.15 -18.04
N LEU A 97 -40.11 -22.31 -17.54
CA LEU A 97 -38.73 -22.54 -17.11
C LEU A 97 -38.10 -21.41 -16.28
N SER A 98 -38.12 -21.54 -14.95
CA SER A 98 -36.88 -21.22 -14.24
C SER A 98 -35.87 -22.28 -14.67
N PRO A 99 -34.79 -21.96 -15.40
CA PRO A 99 -33.81 -22.95 -15.84
C PRO A 99 -32.96 -23.48 -14.67
N TYR A 100 -33.21 -22.99 -13.45
CA TYR A 100 -32.38 -23.22 -12.26
C TYR A 100 -33.14 -23.86 -11.10
N ALA A 101 -34.27 -24.52 -11.35
CA ALA A 101 -34.74 -25.53 -10.41
C ALA A 101 -34.02 -26.84 -10.79
N PRO A 102 -32.91 -27.22 -10.11
CA PRO A 102 -32.39 -28.55 -10.32
C PRO A 102 -33.49 -29.50 -9.87
N LYS A 103 -33.99 -30.30 -10.83
CA LYS A 103 -34.44 -31.65 -10.51
C LYS A 103 -33.38 -32.23 -9.59
N GLY A 104 -33.81 -32.89 -8.52
CA GLY A 104 -32.96 -33.41 -7.46
C GLY A 104 -32.00 -34.49 -7.91
N ASP A 105 -31.08 -34.15 -8.81
CA ASP A 105 -29.76 -34.72 -8.81
C ASP A 105 -29.10 -34.08 -7.60
N SER A 106 -28.98 -34.87 -6.53
CA SER A 106 -27.93 -34.70 -5.54
C SER A 106 -26.69 -34.23 -6.28
N SER A 107 -26.35 -32.95 -6.13
CA SER A 107 -25.03 -32.47 -6.51
C SER A 107 -24.11 -33.45 -5.82
N GLN A 108 -23.45 -34.30 -6.60
CA GLN A 108 -22.48 -35.25 -6.09
C GLN A 108 -21.45 -34.37 -5.41
N SER A 109 -21.59 -34.18 -4.11
CA SER A 109 -20.49 -33.78 -3.26
C SER A 109 -19.44 -34.83 -3.56
N LEU A 110 -18.38 -34.43 -4.25
CA LEU A 110 -17.23 -35.30 -4.45
C LEU A 110 -16.81 -35.71 -3.04
N ASP A 111 -17.04 -36.99 -2.72
CA ASP A 111 -16.81 -37.51 -1.38
C ASP A 111 -15.29 -37.53 -1.21
N MET A 112 -14.79 -36.52 -0.50
CA MET A 112 -13.37 -36.31 -0.34
C MET A 112 -12.91 -37.12 0.87
N THR A 113 -11.91 -37.96 0.67
CA THR A 113 -11.30 -38.72 1.76
C THR A 113 -10.58 -37.77 2.71
N ALA A 114 -10.95 -37.80 3.99
CA ALA A 114 -10.23 -37.07 5.03
C ALA A 114 -8.78 -37.58 5.12
N SER A 115 -7.85 -36.68 5.48
CA SER A 115 -6.46 -37.04 5.74
C SER A 115 -6.37 -38.01 6.91
N GLU A 116 -5.62 -39.10 6.74
CA GLU A 116 -5.37 -40.08 7.80
C GLU A 116 -4.35 -39.52 8.79
N ALA A 117 -4.67 -39.61 10.09
CA ALA A 117 -3.75 -39.19 11.14
C ALA A 117 -2.76 -40.31 11.44
N THR A 118 -1.47 -40.06 11.22
CA THR A 118 -0.39 -40.98 11.61
C THR A 118 -0.16 -40.94 13.12
N ALA A 119 -0.17 -42.09 13.78
CA ALA A 119 -0.03 -42.20 15.23
C ALA A 119 1.40 -41.93 15.73
N GLU A 120 2.40 -42.18 14.89
CA GLU A 120 3.82 -41.94 15.15
C GLU A 120 4.38 -41.12 13.98
N VAL A 121 4.99 -39.98 14.30
CA VAL A 121 5.66 -39.10 13.33
C VAL A 121 7.13 -39.49 13.29
N GLU A 122 7.74 -39.42 12.12
CA GLU A 122 9.17 -39.71 11.96
C GLU A 122 10.00 -38.86 12.94
N GLY A 123 10.88 -39.54 13.67
CA GLY A 123 11.78 -38.90 14.64
C GLY A 123 12.82 -38.03 13.95
N LEU A 124 13.52 -37.24 14.76
CA LEU A 124 14.64 -36.45 14.26
C LEU A 124 15.75 -37.39 13.74
N PRO A 125 16.35 -37.13 12.57
CA PRO A 125 17.47 -37.91 12.08
C PRO A 125 18.64 -37.91 13.08
N ASP A 126 19.22 -39.09 13.36
CA ASP A 126 20.32 -39.25 14.32
C ASP A 126 21.60 -38.49 13.91
N GLU A 127 21.75 -38.20 12.60
CA GLU A 127 22.87 -37.45 12.02
C GLU A 127 23.04 -36.07 12.66
N ILE A 128 21.92 -35.41 13.03
CA ILE A 128 21.91 -34.06 13.62
C ILE A 128 22.66 -34.01 14.96
N PHE A 129 22.76 -35.13 15.69
CA PHE A 129 23.44 -35.16 16.99
C PHE A 129 24.96 -35.35 16.89
N THR A 130 25.45 -35.85 15.75
CA THR A 130 26.86 -36.24 15.59
C THR A 130 27.63 -35.36 14.61
N GLU A 131 26.95 -34.69 13.69
CA GLU A 131 27.56 -33.84 12.67
C GLU A 131 27.74 -32.38 13.12
N GLU A 132 28.83 -31.75 12.67
CA GLU A 132 29.07 -30.32 12.89
C GLU A 132 28.22 -29.47 11.93
N VAL A 133 27.55 -28.45 12.46
CA VAL A 133 26.65 -27.60 11.67
C VAL A 133 27.43 -26.50 10.95
N VAL A 134 27.41 -26.55 9.61
CA VAL A 134 27.96 -25.49 8.76
C VAL A 134 26.90 -24.42 8.51
N LEU A 135 27.12 -23.20 9.01
CA LEU A 135 26.13 -22.11 8.89
C LEU A 135 25.83 -21.71 7.43
N SER A 136 26.76 -21.95 6.50
CA SER A 136 26.55 -21.62 5.08
C SER A 136 25.66 -22.62 4.34
N SER A 137 25.41 -23.81 4.90
CA SER A 137 24.54 -24.81 4.28
C SER A 137 23.09 -24.74 4.78
N VAL A 138 22.86 -24.00 5.86
CA VAL A 138 21.54 -23.80 6.47
C VAL A 138 21.00 -22.43 6.05
N THR A 139 19.70 -22.36 5.78
CA THR A 139 19.04 -21.11 5.38
C THR A 139 18.69 -20.23 6.58
N ASP A 140 18.75 -18.91 6.40
CA ASP A 140 18.27 -17.96 7.40
C ASP A 140 16.74 -17.84 7.39
N MET A 141 16.17 -17.36 8.49
CA MET A 141 14.72 -17.19 8.65
C MET A 141 14.13 -16.29 7.55
N GLU A 142 14.80 -15.19 7.20
CA GLU A 142 14.33 -14.31 6.12
C GLU A 142 14.29 -15.03 4.76
N GLN A 143 15.28 -15.89 4.49
CA GLN A 143 15.35 -16.68 3.26
C GLN A 143 14.26 -17.74 3.20
N ARG A 144 13.97 -18.41 4.33
CA ARG A 144 12.87 -19.39 4.44
C ARG A 144 11.52 -18.73 4.23
N MET A 145 11.30 -17.57 4.86
CA MET A 145 10.04 -16.84 4.78
C MET A 145 9.80 -16.18 3.42
N ALA A 146 10.85 -15.99 2.61
CA ALA A 146 10.71 -15.55 1.22
C ALA A 146 9.98 -16.59 0.35
N SER A 147 10.11 -17.88 0.67
CA SER A 147 9.47 -19.01 -0.02
C SER A 147 8.48 -19.72 0.90
N PRO A 148 7.30 -19.13 1.20
CA PRO A 148 6.39 -19.63 2.21
C PRO A 148 5.78 -21.01 1.88
N GLU A 149 5.77 -21.41 0.62
CA GLU A 149 5.20 -22.69 0.17
C GLU A 149 6.07 -23.91 0.51
N TRP A 150 7.41 -23.75 0.51
CA TRP A 150 8.36 -24.85 0.68
C TRP A 150 9.28 -24.70 1.89
N GLN A 151 9.55 -23.47 2.34
CA GLN A 151 10.39 -23.14 3.52
C GLN A 151 11.67 -24.00 3.65
N PRO A 152 12.54 -24.04 2.62
CA PRO A 152 13.67 -24.96 2.55
C PRO A 152 14.67 -24.74 3.69
N GLU A 153 15.10 -25.83 4.34
CA GLU A 153 16.05 -25.77 5.46
C GLU A 153 17.51 -25.69 4.99
N LYS A 154 17.80 -26.29 3.84
CA LYS A 154 19.14 -26.33 3.23
C LYS A 154 19.26 -25.33 2.09
N THR A 155 20.46 -24.77 1.93
CA THR A 155 20.74 -23.81 0.85
C THR A 155 20.72 -24.45 -0.54
N SER A 156 20.92 -25.77 -0.65
CA SER A 156 20.79 -26.52 -1.91
C SER A 156 19.38 -26.48 -2.49
N ASP A 157 18.40 -26.34 -1.62
CA ASP A 157 16.97 -26.45 -1.96
C ASP A 157 16.34 -25.06 -2.18
N LEU A 158 17.15 -23.99 -2.06
CA LEU A 158 16.74 -22.64 -2.39
C LEU A 158 16.58 -22.48 -3.89
N TYR A 159 15.35 -22.20 -4.32
CA TYR A 159 15.04 -21.86 -5.70
C TYR A 159 14.96 -20.34 -5.91
N PRO A 160 15.48 -19.79 -7.02
CA PRO A 160 15.32 -18.37 -7.34
C PRO A 160 13.86 -17.96 -7.49
N LEU A 161 13.43 -16.95 -6.74
CA LEU A 161 12.08 -16.40 -6.84
C LEU A 161 11.98 -15.29 -7.87
N HIS A 162 10.80 -15.15 -8.47
CA HIS A 162 10.48 -14.00 -9.30
C HIS A 162 10.47 -12.71 -8.49
N LYS A 163 10.95 -11.63 -9.13
CA LYS A 163 11.06 -10.32 -8.51
C LYS A 163 9.66 -9.76 -8.21
N HIS A 164 9.43 -9.37 -6.95
CA HIS A 164 8.19 -8.71 -6.54
C HIS A 164 7.91 -7.44 -7.36
N ILE A 165 6.66 -7.30 -7.78
CA ILE A 165 6.20 -6.15 -8.58
C ILE A 165 6.04 -4.93 -7.68
N LEU A 166 6.61 -3.80 -8.10
CA LEU A 166 6.43 -2.51 -7.43
C LEU A 166 5.17 -1.80 -7.92
N VAL A 167 4.45 -1.15 -7.01
CA VAL A 167 3.19 -0.46 -7.33
C VAL A 167 3.38 1.05 -7.26
N LYS A 168 3.02 1.75 -8.35
CA LYS A 168 2.88 3.21 -8.39
C LYS A 168 1.51 3.59 -7.79
N ARG A 169 1.50 4.33 -6.67
CA ARG A 169 0.27 4.74 -5.97
C ARG A 169 -0.28 6.06 -6.52
N SER A 170 -1.59 6.15 -6.63
CA SER A 170 -2.32 7.41 -6.85
C SER A 170 -3.10 7.77 -5.60
N LEU A 171 -3.10 9.06 -5.23
CA LEU A 171 -3.81 9.54 -4.06
C LEU A 171 -5.02 10.37 -4.48
N ARG A 172 -6.16 10.11 -3.85
CA ARG A 172 -7.40 10.87 -4.00
C ARG A 172 -7.87 11.38 -2.66
N CYS A 173 -8.38 12.60 -2.64
CA CYS A 173 -9.01 13.15 -1.44
C CYS A 173 -10.30 12.38 -1.15
N ARG A 174 -10.51 11.97 0.12
CA ARG A 174 -11.75 11.26 0.51
C ARG A 174 -12.99 12.16 0.53
N HIS A 175 -12.81 13.49 0.65
CA HIS A 175 -13.93 14.42 0.74
C HIS A 175 -14.38 14.94 -0.63
N CYS A 176 -13.44 15.30 -1.51
CA CYS A 176 -13.76 15.88 -2.83
C CYS A 176 -13.43 14.97 -4.02
N GLU A 177 -12.96 13.74 -3.77
CA GLU A 177 -12.56 12.73 -4.78
C GLU A 177 -11.51 13.17 -5.80
N HIS A 178 -10.95 14.38 -5.63
CA HIS A 178 -9.95 14.97 -6.50
C HIS A 178 -8.62 14.20 -6.40
N ASN A 179 -7.96 14.03 -7.53
CA ASN A 179 -6.65 13.38 -7.59
C ASN A 179 -5.58 14.33 -7.06
N LEU A 180 -4.95 13.98 -5.94
CA LEU A 180 -3.85 14.74 -5.36
C LEU A 180 -2.53 14.36 -6.03
N SER A 181 -2.33 13.07 -6.28
CA SER A 181 -1.15 12.58 -6.99
C SER A 181 -1.52 11.52 -8.01
N LYS A 182 -0.98 11.67 -9.21
CA LYS A 182 -1.11 10.70 -10.30
C LYS A 182 0.23 10.54 -11.02
N PRO A 183 1.02 9.50 -10.71
CA PRO A 183 2.28 9.25 -11.40
C PRO A 183 2.03 8.83 -12.85
N GLU A 184 2.99 9.11 -13.73
CA GLU A 184 2.96 8.61 -15.10
C GLU A 184 3.17 7.09 -15.13
N TYR A 185 2.49 6.40 -16.07
CA TYR A 185 2.55 4.95 -16.18
C TYR A 185 3.93 4.44 -16.62
N ASN A 186 4.67 5.24 -17.40
CA ASN A 186 6.00 4.87 -17.88
C ASN A 186 6.93 4.53 -16.70
N PRO A 187 7.49 3.31 -16.61
CA PRO A 187 8.33 2.89 -15.48
C PRO A 187 9.63 3.71 -15.35
N SER A 188 10.11 4.31 -16.45
CA SER A 188 11.32 5.14 -16.46
C SER A 188 11.05 6.62 -16.14
N SER A 189 9.79 7.03 -16.06
CA SER A 189 9.42 8.41 -15.78
C SER A 189 9.19 8.65 -14.28
N ILE A 190 9.86 9.69 -13.77
CA ILE A 190 9.64 10.27 -12.44
C ILE A 190 8.55 11.35 -12.47
N LYS A 191 7.99 11.66 -13.64
CA LYS A 191 7.03 12.75 -13.81
C LYS A 191 5.66 12.34 -13.28
N PHE A 192 4.99 13.30 -12.66
CA PHE A 192 3.60 13.18 -12.26
C PHE A 192 2.71 13.87 -13.30
N LYS A 193 1.62 13.22 -13.69
CA LYS A 193 0.57 13.85 -14.49
C LYS A 193 -0.22 14.87 -13.66
N ILE A 194 -0.36 14.61 -12.36
CA ILE A 194 -0.96 15.51 -11.38
C ILE A 194 -0.11 15.44 -10.11
N GLN A 195 0.35 16.58 -9.63
CA GLN A 195 1.11 16.71 -8.39
C GLN A 195 0.61 17.93 -7.61
N LEU A 196 -0.36 17.69 -6.72
CA LEU A 196 -0.85 18.66 -5.76
C LEU A 196 -0.26 18.29 -4.40
N GLY A 197 0.79 18.99 -3.99
CA GLY A 197 1.48 18.78 -2.73
C GLY A 197 1.74 20.11 -2.01
N ALA A 198 1.55 20.12 -0.69
CA ALA A 198 1.93 21.26 0.13
C ALA A 198 3.43 21.18 0.44
N PHE A 199 4.22 22.05 -0.17
CA PHE A 199 5.67 22.16 0.06
C PHE A 199 6.06 23.37 0.90
N MET A 200 5.10 24.00 1.58
CA MET A 200 5.23 25.39 2.04
C MET A 200 6.06 25.59 3.33
N VAL A 201 6.39 24.54 4.07
CA VAL A 201 7.21 24.67 5.29
C VAL A 201 8.25 23.56 5.31
N ARG A 202 9.52 23.91 5.02
CA ARG A 202 10.64 23.02 5.32
C ARG A 202 10.99 23.21 6.80
N VAL A 203 10.43 22.35 7.65
CA VAL A 203 10.97 22.09 8.98
C VAL A 203 11.55 20.69 8.93
N VAL A 204 12.83 20.59 9.31
CA VAL A 204 13.59 19.34 9.34
C VAL A 204 12.85 18.32 10.22
N ASP A 205 12.50 17.21 9.59
CA ASP A 205 11.92 15.95 10.08
C ASP A 205 11.27 15.92 11.48
N ILE A 206 9.93 15.83 11.49
CA ILE A 206 9.15 15.37 12.65
C ILE A 206 8.59 13.98 12.33
N PRO A 207 9.01 12.90 13.03
CA PRO A 207 8.44 11.58 12.84
C PRO A 207 6.95 11.57 13.21
N PRO A 208 6.08 10.95 12.38
CA PRO A 208 4.64 10.96 12.60
C PRO A 208 4.25 9.85 13.57
N GLU A 209 4.49 10.06 14.86
CA GLU A 209 3.88 9.24 15.90
C GLU A 209 3.31 10.12 16.99
N LYS A 210 1.98 10.29 16.94
CA LYS A 210 1.07 10.89 17.94
C LYS A 210 1.78 11.72 19.03
N THR A 211 2.26 12.90 18.68
CA THR A 211 2.71 13.85 19.69
C THR A 211 1.50 14.61 20.21
N ASP A 212 1.17 14.42 21.48
CA ASP A 212 0.35 15.38 22.22
C ASP A 212 0.85 16.78 21.89
N LEU A 213 -0.02 17.59 21.29
CA LEU A 213 0.30 18.91 20.71
C LEU A 213 0.44 19.96 21.82
N THR A 214 1.19 19.65 22.88
CA THR A 214 1.42 20.57 23.99
C THR A 214 2.68 21.40 23.71
N PRO A 215 2.55 22.71 23.48
CA PRO A 215 3.71 23.57 23.27
C PRO A 215 4.55 23.63 24.56
N SER A 216 5.79 23.16 24.45
CA SER A 216 6.77 23.15 25.53
C SER A 216 7.61 24.44 25.58
N ALA A 217 7.46 25.30 24.58
CA ALA A 217 8.05 26.63 24.51
C ALA A 217 7.03 27.63 23.97
N ASP A 218 7.12 28.87 24.46
CA ASP A 218 6.30 29.97 23.98
C ASP A 218 7.05 30.74 22.88
N VAL A 219 6.32 31.29 21.91
CA VAL A 219 6.90 32.01 20.77
C VAL A 219 6.33 33.42 20.68
N ALA A 220 7.20 34.41 20.57
CA ALA A 220 6.80 35.77 20.24
C ALA A 220 6.66 35.88 18.73
N LEU A 221 5.42 35.96 18.25
CA LEU A 221 5.12 36.13 16.83
C LEU A 221 5.30 37.59 16.42
N PRO A 222 5.90 37.87 15.25
CA PRO A 222 6.05 39.22 14.75
C PRO A 222 4.70 39.86 14.43
N GLN A 223 4.55 41.15 14.72
CA GLN A 223 3.38 41.94 14.34
C GLN A 223 3.58 42.45 12.91
N GLY A 224 3.05 41.73 11.92
CA GLY A 224 3.15 42.14 10.53
C GLY A 224 2.66 41.09 9.55
N GLN A 225 2.43 41.49 8.30
CA GLN A 225 2.18 40.57 7.20
C GLN A 225 3.44 40.49 6.34
N VAL A 226 3.89 39.27 6.06
CA VAL A 226 5.00 39.02 5.14
C VAL A 226 4.42 38.59 3.80
N ILE A 227 4.63 39.40 2.77
CA ILE A 227 4.17 39.08 1.41
C ILE A 227 5.23 38.20 0.74
N LEU A 228 4.80 37.07 0.16
CA LEU A 228 5.64 36.20 -0.66
C LEU A 228 5.37 36.45 -2.14
N ALA A 229 6.42 36.46 -2.96
CA ALA A 229 6.27 36.46 -4.41
C ALA A 229 5.58 35.17 -4.87
N ALA A 230 4.78 35.26 -5.94
CA ALA A 230 4.22 34.08 -6.59
C ALA A 230 5.35 33.14 -7.03
N ARG A 231 5.16 31.84 -6.80
CA ARG A 231 6.05 30.81 -7.35
C ARG A 231 5.72 30.63 -8.82
N ASP A 232 6.65 30.97 -9.70
CA ASP A 232 6.55 30.65 -11.12
C ASP A 232 7.15 29.25 -11.35
N ASP A 233 6.27 28.26 -11.57
CA ASP A 233 6.68 26.88 -11.85
C ASP A 233 7.33 26.70 -13.23
N THR A 234 7.33 27.72 -14.09
CA THR A 234 8.04 27.73 -15.38
C THR A 234 9.43 28.36 -15.32
N ALA A 235 9.77 29.05 -14.23
CA ALA A 235 11.02 29.78 -14.07
C ALA A 235 12.11 28.99 -13.31
N GLU A 236 12.27 27.69 -13.57
CA GLU A 236 13.33 26.88 -12.94
C GLU A 236 14.77 27.33 -13.31
N TYR A 237 14.94 28.33 -14.19
CA TYR A 237 16.24 28.75 -14.74
C TYR A 237 16.62 30.23 -14.57
N ASP A 238 15.78 31.08 -13.96
CA ASP A 238 16.13 32.48 -13.74
C ASP A 238 16.40 32.76 -12.25
N ASP A 239 17.66 32.62 -11.85
CA ASP A 239 18.23 33.17 -10.60
C ASP A 239 18.39 34.71 -10.66
N GLN A 240 17.68 35.40 -11.55
CA GLN A 240 17.64 36.85 -11.52
C GLN A 240 16.76 37.30 -10.36
N ASP A 241 17.40 37.89 -9.36
CA ASP A 241 16.77 38.60 -8.26
C ASP A 241 15.75 39.60 -8.82
N SER A 242 14.48 39.19 -8.89
CA SER A 242 13.40 40.12 -9.16
C SER A 242 13.39 41.10 -8.00
N ILE A 243 13.85 42.33 -8.26
CA ILE A 243 13.89 43.44 -7.29
C ILE A 243 12.45 43.89 -7.05
N SER A 244 11.72 43.09 -6.30
CA SER A 244 10.50 43.47 -5.62
C SER A 244 10.89 44.35 -4.43
N SER A 245 10.43 45.60 -4.44
CA SER A 245 10.67 46.59 -3.38
C SER A 245 9.88 46.28 -2.11
N TYR A 246 10.20 45.16 -1.46
CA TYR A 246 9.64 44.82 -0.16
C TYR A 246 10.21 45.73 0.92
N LYS A 247 9.33 46.28 1.77
CA LYS A 247 9.72 47.02 2.98
C LYS A 247 9.75 46.04 4.15
N ASP A 248 10.76 45.20 4.18
CA ASP A 248 10.94 44.20 5.22
C ASP A 248 11.55 44.83 6.49
N ASP A 249 11.09 44.41 7.66
CA ASP A 249 11.70 44.77 8.95
C ASP A 249 12.90 43.83 9.20
N PRO A 250 14.14 44.34 9.35
CA PRO A 250 15.33 43.51 9.55
C PRO A 250 15.32 42.70 10.86
N LEU A 251 14.49 43.06 11.84
CA LEU A 251 14.33 42.26 13.06
C LEU A 251 13.47 41.00 12.83
N VAL A 252 12.51 41.10 11.92
CA VAL A 252 11.57 40.02 11.60
C VAL A 252 12.05 39.17 10.44
N VAL A 253 12.58 39.80 9.38
CA VAL A 253 13.03 39.14 8.15
C VAL A 253 14.55 39.04 8.17
N ALA A 254 15.05 37.81 8.33
CA ALA A 254 16.48 37.54 8.32
C ALA A 254 17.07 37.60 6.91
N TRP A 255 16.34 37.07 5.93
CA TRP A 255 16.74 37.05 4.54
C TRP A 255 15.53 36.85 3.63
N ARG A 256 15.63 37.31 2.39
CA ARG A 256 14.64 37.06 1.34
C ARG A 256 15.37 36.71 0.05
N ARG A 257 14.90 35.67 -0.63
CA ARG A 257 15.39 35.29 -1.96
C ARG A 257 14.24 34.73 -2.80
N ALA A 258 13.90 35.42 -3.88
CA ALA A 258 12.76 35.08 -4.74
C ALA A 258 11.46 34.86 -3.93
N ASN A 259 10.88 33.66 -4.00
CA ASN A 259 9.66 33.26 -3.29
C ASN A 259 9.91 32.67 -1.89
N LYS A 260 11.10 32.87 -1.31
CA LYS A 260 11.49 32.37 0.02
C LYS A 260 11.83 33.53 0.95
N VAL A 261 11.39 33.41 2.20
CA VAL A 261 11.69 34.35 3.28
C VAL A 261 12.09 33.59 4.52
N GLY A 262 13.21 33.99 5.13
CA GLY A 262 13.60 33.58 6.46
C GLY A 262 13.04 34.56 7.49
N ILE A 263 12.29 34.05 8.47
CA ILE A 263 11.69 34.83 9.55
C ILE A 263 12.38 34.47 10.86
N ASN A 264 12.81 35.48 11.61
CA ASN A 264 13.31 35.32 12.96
C ASN A 264 12.14 35.22 13.94
N LEU A 265 12.08 34.13 14.69
CA LEU A 265 11.10 33.92 15.76
C LEU A 265 11.84 33.82 17.09
N LEU A 266 11.42 34.62 18.06
CA LEU A 266 11.95 34.53 19.41
C LEU A 266 11.19 33.44 20.17
N VAL A 267 11.92 32.44 20.66
CA VAL A 267 11.38 31.29 21.38
C VAL A 267 11.87 31.29 22.81
N THR A 268 10.95 31.19 23.76
CA THR A 268 11.24 31.10 25.20
C THR A 268 10.84 29.72 25.70
N PRO A 269 11.80 28.83 26.03
CA PRO A 269 11.49 27.51 26.56
C PRO A 269 10.89 27.62 27.96
N LYS A 270 9.95 26.72 28.30
CA LYS A 270 9.41 26.61 29.66
C LYS A 270 10.42 25.91 30.58
N ALA A 271 10.31 26.14 31.88
CA ALA A 271 11.19 25.53 32.87
C ALA A 271 11.11 23.99 32.81
N ASN A 272 12.26 23.31 32.98
CA ASN A 272 12.42 21.85 32.97
C ASN A 272 12.10 21.14 31.64
N VAL A 273 12.36 21.80 30.50
CA VAL A 273 12.13 21.22 29.18
C VAL A 273 13.46 20.84 28.51
N SER A 274 13.66 19.54 28.25
CA SER A 274 14.86 19.04 27.55
C SER A 274 14.84 19.28 26.05
N ARG A 275 13.65 19.40 25.44
CA ARG A 275 13.45 19.60 23.99
C ARG A 275 12.32 20.59 23.73
N ALA A 276 12.65 21.72 23.12
CA ALA A 276 11.71 22.81 22.88
C ALA A 276 10.83 22.51 21.65
N LYS A 277 9.52 22.47 21.87
CA LYS A 277 8.50 22.39 20.82
C LYS A 277 7.62 23.63 20.87
N VAL A 278 7.47 24.28 19.72
CA VAL A 278 6.72 25.52 19.56
C VAL A 278 5.52 25.27 18.65
N GLY A 279 4.37 25.82 19.02
CA GLY A 279 3.17 25.81 18.19
C GLY A 279 2.76 27.23 17.80
N PHE A 280 2.44 27.45 16.53
CA PHE A 280 1.82 28.70 16.05
C PHE A 280 0.88 28.42 14.88
N VAL A 281 -0.02 29.36 14.58
CA VAL A 281 -0.95 29.25 13.46
C VAL A 281 -0.45 30.13 12.31
N LEU A 282 -0.14 29.50 11.18
CA LEU A 282 0.18 30.19 9.94
C LEU A 282 -1.12 30.52 9.21
N ARG A 283 -1.39 31.81 9.02
CA ARG A 283 -2.50 32.30 8.20
C ARG A 283 -1.97 32.72 6.84
N TYR A 284 -2.53 32.17 5.76
CA TYR A 284 -2.21 32.58 4.40
C TYR A 284 -3.48 32.67 3.55
N ASP A 285 -3.48 33.62 2.62
CA ASP A 285 -4.57 33.78 1.66
C ASP A 285 -4.25 32.96 0.42
N TYR A 286 -5.13 32.00 0.10
CA TYR A 286 -5.04 31.16 -1.08
C TYR A 286 -6.05 31.63 -2.12
N THR A 287 -5.55 32.04 -3.29
CA THR A 287 -6.40 32.33 -4.44
C THR A 287 -6.56 31.07 -5.28
N ASN A 288 -7.78 30.53 -5.35
CA ASN A 288 -8.04 29.38 -6.20
C ASN A 288 -8.13 29.81 -7.67
N THR A 289 -7.19 29.33 -8.49
CA THR A 289 -7.10 29.62 -9.93
C THR A 289 -7.68 28.52 -10.82
N VAL A 290 -8.53 27.62 -10.28
CA VAL A 290 -9.20 26.60 -11.10
C VAL A 290 -9.89 27.25 -12.29
N ALA A 291 -9.42 26.89 -13.50
CA ALA A 291 -9.69 27.56 -14.76
C ALA A 291 -11.18 27.62 -15.18
N THR A 292 -12.07 26.91 -14.47
CA THR A 292 -13.51 26.87 -14.73
C THR A 292 -14.33 27.80 -13.85
N ALA A 293 -13.73 28.50 -12.88
CA ALA A 293 -14.43 29.49 -12.07
C ALA A 293 -14.43 30.85 -12.77
N SER A 294 -15.61 31.47 -12.90
CA SER A 294 -15.78 32.81 -13.50
C SER A 294 -15.19 33.93 -12.66
N GLU A 295 -14.89 33.67 -11.38
CA GLU A 295 -14.34 34.62 -10.43
C GLU A 295 -13.25 33.94 -9.57
N SER A 296 -12.11 34.63 -9.41
CA SER A 296 -11.05 34.19 -8.49
C SER A 296 -11.55 34.31 -7.05
N ARG A 297 -11.74 33.18 -6.37
CA ARG A 297 -12.09 33.16 -4.94
C ARG A 297 -10.84 33.09 -4.10
N THR A 298 -10.59 34.12 -3.30
CA THR A 298 -9.58 34.12 -2.24
C THR A 298 -10.18 33.49 -0.99
N VAL A 299 -9.47 32.54 -0.40
CA VAL A 299 -9.83 31.89 0.85
C VAL A 299 -8.66 32.01 1.81
N THR A 300 -8.91 32.59 2.98
CA THR A 300 -7.94 32.63 4.07
C THR A 300 -7.90 31.27 4.76
N LEU A 301 -6.73 30.65 4.80
CA LEU A 301 -6.49 29.35 5.40
C LEU A 301 -5.61 29.51 6.64
N ASN A 302 -6.00 28.84 7.72
CA ASN A 302 -5.26 28.80 8.98
C ASN A 302 -4.69 27.40 9.16
N ILE A 303 -3.36 27.28 9.12
CA ILE A 303 -2.65 26.01 9.33
C ILE A 303 -1.98 26.06 10.71
N PRO A 304 -2.38 25.22 11.68
CA PRO A 304 -1.60 25.04 12.88
C PRO A 304 -0.29 24.33 12.52
N VAL A 305 0.83 24.95 12.89
CA VAL A 305 2.19 24.45 12.66
C VAL A 305 2.82 24.17 14.00
N MET A 306 3.39 22.97 14.14
CA MET A 306 4.26 22.62 15.26
C MET A 306 5.68 22.50 14.74
N VAL A 307 6.61 23.20 15.39
CA VAL A 307 8.02 23.20 15.07
C VAL A 307 8.79 22.62 16.26
N ASP A 308 9.60 21.61 15.97
CA ASP A 308 10.58 21.09 16.93
C ASP A 308 11.87 21.91 16.78
N VAL A 309 12.20 22.68 17.82
CA VAL A 309 13.36 23.59 17.83
C VAL A 309 14.63 22.83 18.24
N GLY A 310 14.50 21.62 18.77
CA GLY A 310 15.61 20.79 19.24
C GLY A 310 15.86 20.90 20.74
N THR A 311 17.02 20.43 21.17
CA THR A 311 17.41 20.35 22.60
C THR A 311 17.79 21.71 23.16
N VAL A 312 17.30 22.03 24.36
CA VAL A 312 17.68 23.23 25.09
C VAL A 312 18.89 22.88 25.96
N SER A 313 20.04 23.49 25.68
CA SER A 313 21.18 23.43 26.59
C SER A 313 20.95 24.43 27.74
N GLU A 314 21.14 23.98 28.98
CA GLU A 314 21.19 24.84 30.16
C GLU A 314 22.38 25.82 30.11
#